data_AF-A0A2E9LGY6-F1
#
_entry.id   AF-A0A2E9LGY6-F1
#
_cell.length_a   1.000
_cell.length_b   1.000
_cell.length_c   1.000
_cell.angle_alpha   90.00
_cell.angle_beta   90.00
_cell.angle_gamma   90.00
#
_symmetry.space_group_name_H-M   'P 1'
#
loop_
_entity.id
_entity.type
_entity.pdbx_description
1 polymer ?
#
loop_
_entity_poly.entity_id
_entity_poly.type
_entity_poly.pdbx_seq_one_letter_code
_entity_poly.pdbx_strand_id
1 'polypeptide(L)'
;MKKPIIFIIIILLVAASSVYFLQFNKQNKCILELDTDICPKSCKEGCDDIIYSGYFKNTITKQSEEKFDAIILKNKYPELKDADFREVKAIGGIYVFTDRLYFYEEGNFSHDAQKIVKEGYKRLLQNLAQRFNVTLGTKEAIDSIILLIG
;
A
#
# COMPACT_ATOMS: atom_id res chain seq x y z
N MET A 1 -7.18 -44.20 28.24
CA MET A 1 -6.04 -43.64 27.46
C MET A 1 -6.50 -43.09 26.09
N LYS A 2 -7.37 -42.07 26.04
CA LYS A 2 -7.91 -41.52 24.75
C LYS A 2 -7.71 -40.01 24.55
N LYS A 3 -7.20 -39.30 25.57
CA LYS A 3 -7.01 -37.84 25.54
C LYS A 3 -5.84 -37.34 24.65
N PRO A 4 -4.70 -38.05 24.47
CA PRO A 4 -3.59 -37.50 23.68
C PRO A 4 -3.85 -37.52 22.16
N ILE A 5 -4.69 -38.47 21.68
CA ILE A 5 -4.98 -38.62 20.24
C ILE A 5 -5.83 -37.45 19.73
N ILE A 6 -6.80 -36.97 20.53
CA ILE A 6 -7.66 -35.85 20.16
C ILE A 6 -6.84 -34.55 20.02
N PHE A 7 -5.86 -34.35 20.91
CA PHE A 7 -5.01 -33.15 20.88
C PHE A 7 -4.12 -33.10 19.63
N ILE A 8 -3.56 -34.24 19.22
CA ILE A 8 -2.74 -34.35 18.01
C ILE A 8 -3.56 -34.09 16.75
N ILE A 9 -4.81 -34.58 16.69
CA ILE A 9 -5.71 -34.36 15.56
C ILE A 9 -6.08 -32.88 15.43
N ILE A 10 -6.33 -32.18 16.54
CA ILE A 10 -6.62 -30.74 16.54
C ILE A 10 -5.42 -29.93 16.04
N ILE A 11 -4.20 -30.25 16.49
CA ILE A 11 -2.97 -29.58 16.03
C ILE A 11 -2.75 -29.83 14.53
N LEU A 12 -2.97 -31.06 14.05
CA LEU A 12 -2.87 -31.38 12.63
C LEU A 12 -3.95 -30.68 11.79
N LEU A 13 -5.17 -30.50 12.30
CA LEU A 13 -6.23 -29.74 11.63
C LEU A 13 -5.91 -28.25 11.54
N VAL A 14 -5.31 -27.66 12.59
CA VAL A 14 -4.88 -26.25 12.60
C VAL A 14 -3.65 -26.04 11.70
N ALA A 15 -2.71 -26.98 11.68
CA ALA A 15 -1.56 -26.95 10.77
C ALA A 15 -2.00 -27.17 9.30
N ALA A 16 -2.94 -28.08 9.05
CA ALA A 16 -3.48 -28.32 7.72
C ALA A 16 -4.30 -27.13 7.22
N SER A 17 -5.11 -26.49 8.07
CA SER A 17 -5.86 -25.29 7.67
C SER A 17 -4.95 -24.10 7.39
N SER A 18 -3.89 -23.90 8.18
CA SER A 18 -2.90 -22.84 7.93
C SER A 18 -2.06 -23.07 6.67
N VAL A 19 -1.66 -24.32 6.39
CA VAL A 19 -0.97 -24.68 5.14
C VAL A 19 -1.90 -24.59 3.92
N TYR A 20 -3.16 -24.98 4.07
CA TYR A 20 -4.17 -24.86 3.00
C TYR A 20 -4.51 -23.39 2.70
N PHE A 21 -4.55 -22.53 3.71
CA PHE A 21 -4.72 -21.07 3.54
C PHE A 21 -3.54 -20.44 2.80
N LEU A 22 -2.32 -20.91 3.05
CA LEU A 22 -1.11 -20.49 2.34
C LEU A 22 -1.08 -21.00 0.89
N GLN A 23 -1.63 -22.18 0.60
CA GLN A 23 -1.73 -22.71 -0.77
C GLN A 23 -2.89 -22.11 -1.59
N PHE A 24 -4.01 -21.73 -0.96
CA PHE A 24 -5.13 -21.09 -1.66
C PHE A 24 -4.83 -19.65 -2.14
N ASN A 25 -3.78 -19.01 -1.61
CA ASN A 25 -3.25 -17.76 -2.16
C ASN A 25 -2.29 -17.95 -3.35
N LYS A 26 -1.94 -19.21 -3.69
CA LYS A 26 -1.02 -19.53 -4.79
C LYS A 26 -1.71 -19.90 -6.10
N GLN A 27 -3.04 -19.99 -6.12
CA GLN A 27 -3.81 -20.18 -7.36
C GLN A 27 -4.22 -18.83 -7.93
N ASN A 28 -3.52 -18.40 -8.98
CA ASN A 28 -3.96 -17.48 -10.03
C ASN A 28 -4.51 -16.10 -9.62
N LYS A 29 -4.15 -15.57 -8.46
CA LYS A 29 -4.28 -14.13 -8.21
C LYS A 29 -3.05 -13.45 -8.78
N CYS A 30 -3.25 -12.52 -9.72
CA CYS A 30 -2.25 -11.55 -10.11
C CYS A 30 -1.87 -10.71 -8.88
N ILE A 31 -1.02 -11.25 -8.01
CA ILE A 31 -0.35 -10.50 -6.97
C ILE A 31 0.68 -9.68 -7.74
N LEU A 32 0.32 -8.45 -8.08
CA LEU A 32 1.33 -7.48 -8.49
C LEU A 32 2.29 -7.35 -7.32
N GLU A 33 3.50 -7.88 -7.50
CA GLU A 33 4.64 -7.42 -6.74
C GLU A 33 4.78 -5.93 -7.06
N LEU A 34 4.28 -5.11 -6.14
CA LEU A 34 4.32 -3.65 -6.27
C LEU A 34 5.74 -3.16 -6.53
N ASP A 35 6.79 -3.92 -6.22
CA ASP A 35 8.16 -3.57 -6.55
C ASP A 35 8.35 -3.23 -8.02
N THR A 36 7.55 -3.80 -8.91
CA THR A 36 7.49 -3.41 -10.31
C THR A 36 6.16 -2.72 -10.61
N ASP A 37 6.21 -1.46 -11.08
CA ASP A 37 5.09 -0.82 -11.82
C ASP A 37 4.88 -1.55 -13.18
N ILE A 38 5.09 -2.86 -13.24
CA ILE A 38 5.12 -3.68 -14.44
C ILE A 38 4.12 -4.79 -14.22
N CYS A 39 3.13 -4.89 -15.09
CA CYS A 39 2.29 -6.07 -15.10
C CYS A 39 3.09 -7.27 -15.65
N PRO A 40 3.19 -8.40 -14.93
CA PRO A 40 3.81 -9.61 -15.44
C PRO A 40 3.13 -10.05 -16.74
N LYS A 41 3.89 -10.45 -17.77
CA LYS A 41 3.40 -10.83 -19.11
C LYS A 41 2.28 -11.88 -19.12
N SER A 42 2.10 -12.62 -18.02
CA SER A 42 1.07 -13.66 -17.84
C SER A 42 -0.28 -13.14 -17.31
N CYS A 43 -0.37 -11.89 -16.87
CA CYS A 43 -1.59 -11.29 -16.33
C CYS A 43 -2.27 -10.43 -17.40
N LYS A 44 -3.34 -10.95 -18.02
CA LYS A 44 -4.13 -10.24 -19.04
C LYS A 44 -5.36 -9.52 -18.49
N GLU A 45 -5.85 -9.91 -17.31
CA GLU A 45 -7.01 -9.28 -16.67
C GLU A 45 -6.56 -8.32 -15.56
N GLY A 46 -7.05 -7.08 -15.60
CA GLY A 46 -6.79 -6.04 -14.60
C GLY A 46 -5.65 -5.08 -14.94
N CYS A 47 -4.74 -5.45 -15.85
CA CYS A 47 -3.55 -4.69 -16.23
C CYS A 47 -3.70 -3.85 -17.50
N ASP A 48 -4.85 -3.21 -17.71
CA ASP A 48 -5.04 -2.26 -18.80
C ASP A 48 -4.17 -1.01 -18.55
N ASP A 49 -2.89 -1.01 -18.95
CA ASP A 49 -1.92 0.11 -19.04
C ASP A 49 -1.89 1.15 -17.89
N ILE A 50 -2.49 0.85 -16.74
CA ILE A 50 -2.58 1.75 -15.60
C ILE A 50 -1.41 1.42 -14.67
N ILE A 51 -0.41 2.29 -14.67
CA ILE A 51 0.53 2.41 -13.57
C ILE A 51 -0.29 2.84 -12.35
N TYR A 52 -0.68 1.89 -11.50
CA TYR A 52 -1.60 2.11 -10.36
C TYR A 52 -1.17 3.21 -9.40
N SER A 53 0.14 3.34 -9.15
CA SER A 53 0.72 4.45 -8.39
C SER A 53 0.49 5.80 -9.08
N GLY A 54 0.56 5.83 -10.42
CA GLY A 54 0.23 6.99 -11.25
C GLY A 54 -1.26 7.31 -11.26
N TYR A 55 -2.15 6.32 -11.35
CA TYR A 55 -3.60 6.54 -11.24
C TYR A 55 -3.97 7.08 -9.87
N PHE A 56 -3.51 6.44 -8.80
CA PHE A 56 -3.70 6.91 -7.43
C PHE A 56 -3.23 8.36 -7.28
N LYS A 57 -1.98 8.66 -7.68
CA LYS A 57 -1.43 10.01 -7.66
C LYS A 57 -2.30 11.01 -8.41
N ASN A 58 -2.68 10.71 -9.65
CA ASN A 58 -3.47 11.62 -10.48
C ASN A 58 -4.84 11.90 -9.88
N THR A 59 -5.49 10.87 -9.33
CA THR A 59 -6.82 11.00 -8.71
C THR A 59 -6.74 11.82 -7.42
N ILE A 60 -5.78 11.54 -6.53
CA ILE A 60 -5.69 12.25 -5.25
C ILE A 60 -5.15 13.68 -5.37
N THR A 61 -4.36 13.97 -6.41
CA THR A 61 -3.82 15.33 -6.64
C THR A 61 -4.68 16.16 -7.61
N LYS A 62 -5.67 15.56 -8.28
CA LYS A 62 -6.46 16.21 -9.34
C LYS A 62 -5.57 16.95 -10.37
N GLN A 63 -4.48 16.31 -10.79
CA GLN A 63 -3.50 16.80 -11.77
C GLN A 63 -2.55 17.93 -11.31
N SER A 64 -2.52 18.33 -10.04
CA SER A 64 -1.56 19.34 -9.54
C SER A 64 -0.70 18.80 -8.40
N GLU A 65 0.34 18.03 -8.73
CA GLU A 65 1.26 17.38 -7.77
C GLU A 65 2.11 18.38 -6.97
N GLU A 66 2.36 19.57 -7.53
CA GLU A 66 3.20 20.62 -6.92
C GLU A 66 2.68 21.13 -5.58
N LYS A 67 1.43 20.80 -5.23
CA LYS A 67 0.76 21.32 -4.04
C LYS A 67 0.56 20.28 -2.95
N PHE A 68 1.10 19.07 -3.08
CA PHE A 68 0.78 17.98 -2.15
C PHE A 68 2.02 17.45 -1.42
N ASP A 69 2.14 17.89 -0.17
CA ASP A 69 2.90 17.25 0.90
C ASP A 69 1.97 16.39 1.78
N ALA A 70 2.52 15.79 2.84
CA ALA A 70 1.73 14.97 3.76
C ALA A 70 0.63 15.76 4.49
N ILE A 71 0.89 17.00 4.88
CA ILE A 71 -0.04 17.85 5.63
C ILE A 71 -1.23 18.22 4.74
N ILE A 72 -0.96 18.68 3.52
CA ILE A 72 -1.99 19.08 2.56
C ILE A 72 -2.84 17.89 2.15
N LEU A 73 -2.23 16.71 1.96
CA LEU A 73 -2.99 15.48 1.70
C LEU A 73 -3.93 15.12 2.86
N LYS A 74 -3.45 15.16 4.11
CA LYS A 74 -4.29 14.88 5.29
C LYS A 74 -5.44 15.87 5.45
N ASN A 75 -5.21 17.15 5.15
CA ASN A 75 -6.27 18.16 5.18
C ASN A 75 -7.37 17.86 4.14
N LYS A 76 -6.99 17.29 2.99
CA LYS A 76 -7.91 16.91 1.92
C LYS A 76 -8.57 15.55 2.14
N TYR A 77 -7.89 14.64 2.81
CA TYR A 77 -8.28 13.25 3.06
C TYR A 77 -8.16 12.96 4.57
N PRO A 78 -9.17 13.32 5.37
CA PRO A 78 -9.10 13.33 6.84
C PRO A 78 -8.82 11.98 7.48
N GLU A 79 -9.14 10.88 6.78
CA GLU A 79 -8.93 9.52 7.26
C GLU A 79 -7.50 9.00 7.05
N LEU A 80 -6.64 9.79 6.38
CA LEU A 80 -5.19 9.54 6.32
C LEU A 80 -4.56 9.72 7.71
N LYS A 81 -3.86 8.69 8.17
CA LYS A 81 -3.15 8.66 9.44
C LYS A 81 -1.66 8.88 9.21
N ASP A 82 -0.97 9.38 10.24
CA ASP A 82 0.48 9.53 10.25
C ASP A 82 1.21 8.24 9.86
N ALA A 83 0.70 7.08 10.30
CA ALA A 83 1.26 5.78 9.97
C ALA A 83 1.24 5.46 8.46
N ASP A 84 0.31 6.04 7.69
CA ASP A 84 0.20 5.82 6.25
C ASP A 84 1.34 6.50 5.48
N PHE A 85 1.97 7.51 6.09
CA PHE A 85 3.11 8.22 5.51
C PHE A 85 4.47 7.61 5.86
N ARG A 86 4.49 6.45 6.53
CA ARG A 86 5.74 5.76 6.87
C ARG A 86 6.57 5.46 5.61
N GLU A 87 7.80 5.94 5.62
CA GLU A 87 8.79 5.78 4.54
C GLU A 87 8.35 6.39 3.20
N VAL A 88 7.36 7.28 3.20
CA VAL A 88 6.96 8.02 2.00
C VAL A 88 8.09 8.98 1.63
N LYS A 89 8.59 8.86 0.41
CA LYS A 89 9.66 9.72 -0.11
C LYS A 89 9.13 11.05 -0.62
N ALA A 90 9.89 12.10 -0.37
CA ALA A 90 9.70 13.44 -0.93
C ALA A 90 10.99 13.90 -1.62
N ILE A 91 10.98 15.09 -2.22
CA ILE A 91 12.13 15.61 -2.98
C ILE A 91 13.38 15.77 -2.11
N GLY A 92 13.24 16.26 -0.88
CA GLY A 92 14.35 16.60 0.02
C GLY A 92 14.39 15.75 1.28
N GLY A 93 13.84 14.52 1.25
CA GLY A 93 13.83 13.66 2.42
C GLY A 93 12.77 12.56 2.40
N ILE A 94 12.54 11.99 3.57
CA ILE A 94 11.63 10.87 3.79
C ILE A 94 10.79 11.09 5.04
N TYR A 95 9.51 10.72 4.97
CA TYR A 95 8.64 10.72 6.13
C TYR A 95 8.92 9.48 7.00
N VAL A 96 9.15 9.69 8.29
CA VAL A 96 9.43 8.65 9.28
C VAL A 96 8.32 8.66 10.33
N PHE A 97 7.79 7.50 10.66
CA PHE A 97 6.75 7.35 11.67
C PHE A 97 7.25 6.52 12.86
N THR A 98 7.30 7.15 14.03
CA THR A 98 7.61 6.51 15.33
C THR A 98 6.40 6.62 16.26
N ASP A 99 6.39 7.62 17.14
CA ASP A 99 5.25 8.06 17.95
C ASP A 99 4.36 9.07 17.19
N ARG A 100 4.96 9.82 16.27
CA ARG A 100 4.31 10.79 15.38
C ARG A 100 5.02 10.82 14.03
N LEU A 101 4.43 11.52 13.06
CA LEU A 101 5.06 11.74 11.76
C LEU A 101 6.15 12.81 11.83
N TYR A 102 7.35 12.47 11.38
CA TYR A 102 8.48 13.39 11.19
C TYR A 102 8.90 13.41 9.73
N PHE A 103 9.37 14.56 9.26
CA PHE A 103 10.08 14.67 7.99
C PHE A 103 11.58 14.63 8.27
N TYR A 104 12.25 13.57 7.81
CA TYR A 104 13.71 13.45 7.89
C TYR A 104 14.32 14.04 6.63
N GLU A 105 15.01 15.16 6.79
CA GLU A 105 15.62 15.92 5.70
C GLU A 105 16.87 15.22 5.17
N GLU A 106 17.03 15.22 3.85
CA GLU A 106 18.21 14.70 3.16
C GLU A 106 18.69 15.73 2.11
N GLY A 107 20.01 15.95 2.04
CA GLY A 107 20.61 16.85 1.04
C GLY A 107 20.35 18.33 1.32
N ASN A 108 20.24 19.14 0.25
CA ASN A 108 19.96 20.58 0.34
C ASN A 108 18.45 20.84 0.39
N PHE A 109 17.97 21.29 1.54
CA PHE A 109 16.56 21.59 1.77
C PHE A 109 16.09 22.81 0.95
N SER A 110 14.95 22.66 0.26
CA SER A 110 14.27 23.72 -0.49
C SER A 110 12.82 23.83 -0.05
N HIS A 111 12.11 24.87 -0.49
CA HIS A 111 10.67 25.03 -0.20
C HIS A 111 9.82 23.85 -0.70
N ASP A 112 10.28 23.12 -1.72
CA ASP A 112 9.58 21.96 -2.29
C ASP A 112 10.03 20.63 -1.68
N ALA A 113 10.92 20.63 -0.70
CA ALA A 113 11.53 19.41 -0.16
C ALA A 113 10.50 18.38 0.32
N GLN A 114 9.35 18.82 0.82
CA GLN A 114 8.30 17.95 1.36
C GLN A 114 7.29 17.43 0.34
N LYS A 115 7.38 17.90 -0.92
CA LYS A 115 6.55 17.40 -2.02
C LYS A 115 6.81 15.93 -2.27
N ILE A 116 5.76 15.12 -2.19
CA ILE A 116 5.85 13.67 -2.35
C ILE A 116 6.23 13.34 -3.80
N VAL A 117 7.24 12.49 -3.99
CA VAL A 117 7.68 12.03 -5.31
C VAL A 117 6.90 10.80 -5.76
N LYS A 118 7.06 10.37 -7.02
CA LYS A 118 6.36 9.20 -7.57
C LYS A 118 6.51 7.95 -6.68
N GLU A 119 7.73 7.67 -6.22
CA GLU A 119 8.04 6.54 -5.34
C GLU A 119 7.37 6.69 -3.97
N GLY A 120 7.21 7.93 -3.49
CA GLY A 120 6.46 8.24 -2.27
C GLY A 120 4.98 7.93 -2.40
N TYR A 121 4.33 8.31 -3.51
CA TYR A 121 2.93 7.96 -3.77
C TYR A 121 2.71 6.45 -3.88
N LYS A 122 3.67 5.74 -4.48
CA LYS A 122 3.67 4.28 -4.51
C LYS A 122 3.73 3.70 -3.09
N ARG A 123 4.64 4.20 -2.25
CA ARG A 123 4.74 3.77 -0.84
C ARG A 123 3.47 4.08 -0.04
N LEU A 124 2.90 5.27 -0.23
CA LEU A 124 1.64 5.66 0.41
C LEU A 124 0.50 4.69 0.03
N LEU A 125 0.35 4.37 -1.26
CA LEU A 125 -0.66 3.41 -1.73
C LEU A 125 -0.46 2.02 -1.11
N GLN A 126 0.79 1.55 -0.99
CA GLN A 126 1.11 0.28 -0.33
C GLN A 126 0.69 0.27 1.14
N ASN A 127 1.02 1.34 1.87
CA ASN A 127 0.68 1.47 3.29
C ASN A 127 -0.85 1.47 3.49
N LEU A 128 -1.59 2.19 2.64
CA LEU A 128 -3.05 2.22 2.67
C LEU A 128 -3.67 0.86 2.34
N ALA A 129 -3.16 0.19 1.30
CA ALA A 129 -3.61 -1.15 0.95
C ALA A 129 -3.39 -2.14 2.09
N GLN A 130 -2.25 -2.08 2.77
CA GLN A 130 -1.98 -2.88 3.95
C GLN A 130 -2.93 -2.55 5.10
N ARG A 131 -3.14 -1.26 5.39
CA ARG A 131 -4.04 -0.81 6.47
C ARG A 131 -5.48 -1.27 6.25
N PHE A 132 -5.98 -1.19 5.01
CA PHE A 132 -7.34 -1.55 4.67
C PHE A 132 -7.49 -3.02 4.23
N ASN A 133 -6.41 -3.81 4.26
CA ASN A 133 -6.38 -5.19 3.78
C ASN A 133 -6.92 -5.34 2.35
N VAL A 134 -6.59 -4.38 1.48
CA VAL A 134 -6.99 -4.36 0.06
C VAL A 134 -5.88 -5.00 -0.78
N THR A 135 -6.23 -5.99 -1.58
CA THR A 135 -5.30 -6.53 -2.58
C THR A 135 -5.26 -5.60 -3.78
N LEU A 136 -4.09 -5.02 -4.05
CA LEU A 136 -3.87 -4.18 -5.23
C LEU A 136 -3.79 -5.03 -6.50
N GLY A 137 -4.25 -4.49 -7.62
CA GLY A 137 -4.29 -5.19 -8.90
C GLY A 137 -5.41 -4.78 -9.83
N THR A 138 -6.31 -3.90 -9.38
CA THR A 138 -7.35 -3.32 -10.24
C THR A 138 -7.57 -1.85 -9.90
N LYS A 139 -8.20 -1.13 -10.83
CA LYS A 139 -8.63 0.25 -10.63
C LYS A 139 -9.62 0.36 -9.47
N GLU A 140 -10.57 -0.58 -9.37
CA GLU A 140 -11.60 -0.62 -8.34
C GLU A 140 -11.01 -0.75 -6.93
N ALA A 141 -9.91 -1.50 -6.79
CA ALA A 141 -9.18 -1.59 -5.53
C ALA A 141 -8.64 -0.22 -5.09
N ILE A 142 -8.12 0.57 -6.03
CA ILE A 142 -7.60 1.91 -5.75
C ILE A 142 -8.73 2.88 -5.47
N ASP A 143 -9.79 2.84 -6.27
CA ASP A 143 -10.98 3.66 -6.05
C ASP A 143 -11.59 3.38 -4.67
N SER A 144 -11.62 2.12 -4.25
CA SER A 144 -12.04 1.72 -2.90
C SER A 144 -11.13 2.33 -1.82
N ILE A 145 -9.82 2.32 -2.01
CA ILE A 145 -8.88 2.98 -1.08
C ILE A 145 -9.14 4.49 -1.02
N ILE A 146 -9.35 5.14 -2.17
CA ILE A 146 -9.61 6.59 -2.24
C ILE A 146 -10.91 6.96 -1.52
N LEU A 147 -11.96 6.14 -1.66
CA LEU A 147 -13.22 6.29 -0.92
C LEU A 147 -13.08 6.07 0.58
N LEU A 148 -12.13 5.24 1.01
CA LEU A 148 -11.88 4.98 2.44
C LEU A 148 -11.07 6.08 3.12
N ILE A 149 -10.36 6.93 2.36
CA ILE A 149 -9.52 8.00 2.91
C ILE A 149 -10.16 9.40 2.84
N GLY A 150 -11.21 9.59 2.03
CA GLY A 150 -11.86 10.89 1.77
C GLY A 150 -13.33 10.90 2.13
#